data_AF-A0A976KQ48-F1
#
_entry.id   AF-A0A976KQ48-F1
#
_cell.length_a   1.000
_cell.length_b   1.000
_cell.length_c   1.000
_cell.angle_alpha   90.00
_cell.angle_beta   90.00
_cell.angle_gamma   90.00
#
_symmetry.space_group_name_H-M   'P 1'
#
loop_
_entity.id
_entity.type
_entity.pdbx_description
1 polymer ?
#
loop_
_entity_poly.entity_id
_entity_poly.type
_entity_poly.pdbx_seq_one_letter_code
_entity_poly.pdbx_strand_id
1 'polypeptide(L)'
;MPSEASSRSMLAVVRLLILRRFCHRRETIASGVPVSFIRPVHLTVLCGLTLSTLVGTPAAAEDLPTRVAAETGLPKGQLPAWETAAEKAAVRNGEIAPVRVRVDPEATVLRPAPEPGYRVPAEFEPSAAFVMSYGDWNGNSMMFDVIRKGTAPGGAPIILLTDGSLSQCESQLRDNGIDEDRGRCFPMERVNAKWARDFGPMALYEVGGDRNLALIDLHYYDSRPHDDRVPELLADDFGVTRYGLEGADHPGDEYKFYFEGGNYITDGEGTCIMSDDVWSDNQGNSDANSREKAEEIVVKYLGCEKIIWLRTVPYTSTGHIDLTQKLLTPLDMVIMDFDSSTDVDGYVDDNAATMEQATNLAGEAFKVRRITMARNNGGAYYTYSNSLMVNKVLIVPTYNNAYDEPALEAQREILGDDFEVVGADSSSIIGQGGAVHCVTIQIPSACGNGRVDEALWEQCEGDDLNGASCESLGEPPGKLGCTEDLCQFDTSGCGAEDDDDDDDDDDDDDDDDDDDDDDDDDDDDDDDDD
;
A
#
# COMPACT_ATOMS: atom_id res chain seq x y z
N MET A 1 -51.99 -24.10 35.74
CA MET A 1 -53.26 -23.34 35.60
C MET A 1 -53.57 -22.67 36.93
N PRO A 2 -54.07 -21.44 36.93
CA PRO A 2 -53.75 -20.27 36.11
C PRO A 2 -53.27 -19.12 37.06
N SER A 3 -52.97 -17.87 36.71
CA SER A 3 -53.42 -16.94 35.66
C SER A 3 -52.35 -15.83 35.56
N GLU A 4 -51.86 -15.44 34.38
CA GLU A 4 -52.41 -14.34 33.54
C GLU A 4 -52.70 -13.04 34.31
N ALA A 5 -52.45 -11.83 33.82
CA ALA A 5 -51.79 -11.27 32.64
C ALA A 5 -51.87 -9.73 32.80
N SER A 6 -50.99 -9.01 32.10
CA SER A 6 -51.25 -7.76 31.36
C SER A 6 -51.75 -6.48 32.09
N SER A 7 -50.93 -5.42 32.04
CA SER A 7 -51.25 -4.12 31.40
C SER A 7 -50.25 -3.05 31.88
N ARG A 8 -49.35 -2.58 31.01
CA ARG A 8 -49.44 -1.34 30.21
C ARG A 8 -49.50 -0.03 31.01
N SER A 9 -48.46 0.77 30.77
CA SER A 9 -48.44 2.24 30.69
C SER A 9 -48.48 3.05 31.99
N MET A 10 -47.37 3.71 32.33
CA MET A 10 -47.24 5.17 32.24
C MET A 10 -45.88 5.67 32.74
N LEU A 11 -45.18 6.31 31.82
CA LEU A 11 -44.10 7.26 32.07
C LEU A 11 -44.64 8.45 32.87
N ALA A 12 -44.06 8.74 34.02
CA ALA A 12 -43.88 10.08 34.59
C ALA A 12 -43.02 9.98 35.86
N VAL A 13 -42.31 11.06 36.16
CA VAL A 13 -41.69 11.45 37.45
C VAL A 13 -40.14 11.48 37.44
N VAL A 14 -39.62 12.73 37.34
CA VAL A 14 -38.45 13.31 38.07
C VAL A 14 -37.06 13.07 37.43
N ARG A 15 -36.15 14.05 37.24
CA ARG A 15 -35.95 15.43 37.75
C ARG A 15 -35.00 16.21 36.81
N LEU A 16 -35.22 17.52 36.71
CA LEU A 16 -34.34 18.53 36.09
C LEU A 16 -33.33 19.10 37.12
N LEU A 17 -32.33 19.81 36.60
CA LEU A 17 -31.36 20.78 37.19
C LEU A 17 -29.92 20.21 37.23
N ILE A 18 -28.93 20.81 36.55
CA ILE A 18 -28.33 22.12 36.81
C ILE A 18 -27.72 22.66 35.50
N LEU A 19 -27.96 23.92 35.13
CA LEU A 19 -27.00 24.83 34.46
C LEU A 19 -27.55 26.27 34.42
N ARG A 20 -27.00 27.11 35.30
CA ARG A 20 -26.89 28.59 35.25
C ARG A 20 -25.55 28.85 35.94
N ARG A 21 -24.61 29.69 35.48
CA ARG A 21 -24.74 31.14 35.20
C ARG A 21 -23.31 31.65 34.87
N PHE A 22 -23.06 32.43 33.81
CA PHE A 22 -22.65 33.87 33.76
C PHE A 22 -21.75 34.04 32.50
N CYS A 23 -21.71 35.09 31.67
CA CYS A 23 -21.89 36.56 31.72
C CYS A 23 -22.53 37.07 30.39
N HIS A 24 -23.48 38.03 30.32
CA HIS A 24 -23.35 39.52 30.28
C HIS A 24 -22.25 40.06 29.34
N ARG A 25 -22.40 41.10 28.50
CA ARG A 25 -23.48 42.04 28.08
C ARG A 25 -22.93 42.84 26.88
N ARG A 26 -23.80 43.47 26.08
CA ARG A 26 -23.53 44.35 24.90
C ARG A 26 -22.62 45.56 25.18
N GLU A 27 -21.88 46.02 24.15
CA GLU A 27 -21.68 47.44 23.83
C GLU A 27 -21.31 47.67 22.35
N THR A 28 -21.80 48.80 21.82
CA THR A 28 -21.67 49.42 20.48
C THR A 28 -20.30 50.06 20.22
N ILE A 29 -19.83 50.13 18.97
CA ILE A 29 -19.05 51.26 18.37
C ILE A 29 -19.12 51.20 16.83
N ALA A 30 -19.08 52.37 16.22
CA ALA A 30 -19.24 52.68 14.80
C ALA A 30 -17.90 52.89 14.05
N SER A 31 -17.86 52.46 12.78
CA SER A 31 -17.00 52.94 11.66
C SER A 31 -17.22 51.96 10.48
N GLY A 32 -17.41 52.26 9.19
CA GLY A 32 -17.36 53.47 8.38
C GLY A 32 -17.04 53.06 6.92
N VAL A 33 -18.07 52.75 6.11
CA VAL A 33 -18.22 52.92 4.61
C VAL A 33 -17.19 52.22 3.66
N PRO A 34 -17.51 51.89 2.38
CA PRO A 34 -18.44 50.89 1.82
C PRO A 34 -17.76 49.95 0.78
N VAL A 35 -18.41 48.84 0.38
CA VAL A 35 -18.23 48.32 -1.00
C VAL A 35 -19.59 47.93 -1.58
N SER A 36 -19.92 48.63 -2.66
CA SER A 36 -21.08 48.47 -3.52
C SER A 36 -20.89 47.31 -4.49
N PHE A 37 -21.99 46.62 -4.83
CA PHE A 37 -22.40 46.02 -6.13
C PHE A 37 -23.37 44.88 -5.80
N ILE A 38 -24.71 45.05 -5.87
CA ILE A 38 -25.56 44.92 -7.08
C ILE A 38 -25.32 43.55 -7.73
N ARG A 39 -26.26 42.60 -7.87
CA ARG A 39 -27.73 42.53 -7.74
C ARG A 39 -28.17 41.04 -7.83
N PRO A 40 -29.48 40.69 -7.77
CA PRO A 40 -30.02 39.54 -7.02
C PRO A 40 -30.59 38.46 -7.97
N VAL A 41 -31.58 37.66 -7.49
CA VAL A 41 -32.68 36.96 -8.21
C VAL A 41 -32.59 35.42 -8.04
N HIS A 42 -33.60 34.62 -7.67
CA HIS A 42 -35.06 34.78 -7.50
C HIS A 42 -35.56 33.81 -6.39
N LEU A 43 -36.45 34.30 -5.53
CA LEU A 43 -37.39 33.51 -4.74
C LEU A 43 -38.70 33.45 -5.52
N THR A 44 -39.22 32.25 -5.82
CA THR A 44 -40.61 32.07 -6.25
C THR A 44 -41.23 30.89 -5.52
N VAL A 45 -42.19 31.21 -4.66
CA VAL A 45 -43.13 30.29 -4.02
C VAL A 45 -44.23 29.96 -5.02
N LEU A 46 -44.57 28.68 -5.19
CA LEU A 46 -45.88 28.28 -5.68
C LEU A 46 -46.33 26.98 -5.00
N CYS A 47 -47.48 27.10 -4.34
CA CYS A 47 -48.21 26.07 -3.64
C CYS A 47 -49.09 25.31 -4.64
N GLY A 48 -49.12 23.99 -4.56
CA GLY A 48 -49.98 23.13 -5.37
C GLY A 48 -50.15 21.76 -4.72
N LEU A 49 -51.27 21.57 -4.02
CA LEU A 49 -51.79 20.27 -3.56
C LEU A 49 -52.35 19.49 -4.77
N THR A 50 -52.06 18.18 -4.88
CA THR A 50 -53.05 17.08 -4.92
C THR A 50 -52.41 15.69 -5.04
N LEU A 51 -52.86 14.79 -4.14
CA LEU A 51 -53.13 13.35 -4.24
C LEU A 51 -52.06 12.30 -4.63
N SER A 52 -51.71 11.51 -3.59
CA SER A 52 -51.69 10.05 -3.51
C SER A 52 -50.88 9.22 -4.53
N THR A 53 -49.82 8.58 -4.05
CA THR A 53 -49.60 7.12 -4.15
C THR A 53 -48.50 6.70 -3.15
N LEU A 54 -48.53 5.44 -2.75
CA LEU A 54 -47.90 4.85 -1.56
C LEU A 54 -46.42 5.21 -1.35
N VAL A 55 -46.09 5.72 -0.16
CA VAL A 55 -44.73 5.67 0.38
C VAL A 55 -44.78 4.75 1.60
N GLY A 56 -44.11 3.61 1.50
CA GLY A 56 -43.80 2.75 2.62
C GLY A 56 -43.02 3.56 3.65
N THR A 57 -43.41 3.43 4.91
CA THR A 57 -42.65 3.89 6.06
C THR A 57 -41.18 3.47 5.92
N PRO A 58 -40.18 4.34 6.16
CA PRO A 58 -38.84 3.84 6.43
C PRO A 58 -38.94 2.98 7.68
N ALA A 59 -38.54 1.72 7.55
CA ALA A 59 -38.41 0.81 8.68
C ALA A 59 -37.54 1.52 9.73
N ALA A 60 -38.06 1.57 10.95
CA ALA A 60 -37.26 1.89 12.11
C ALA A 60 -36.05 0.95 12.10
N ALA A 61 -34.86 1.50 12.35
CA ALA A 61 -33.68 0.72 12.65
C ALA A 61 -34.04 -0.23 13.81
N GLU A 62 -34.28 -1.50 13.49
CA GLU A 62 -34.46 -2.54 14.49
C GLU A 62 -33.08 -2.80 15.11
N ASP A 63 -33.05 -2.78 16.44
CA ASP A 63 -31.90 -3.06 17.28
C ASP A 63 -31.09 -4.26 16.76
N LEU A 64 -29.84 -3.99 16.39
CA LEU A 64 -28.82 -5.01 16.16
C LEU A 64 -28.72 -5.89 17.42
N PRO A 65 -28.79 -7.23 17.31
CA PRO A 65 -28.74 -8.09 18.47
C PRO A 65 -27.38 -7.99 19.17
N THR A 66 -27.43 -7.61 20.44
CA THR A 66 -26.33 -7.63 21.40
C THR A 66 -25.47 -8.88 21.26
N ARG A 67 -24.18 -8.64 21.03
CA ARG A 67 -23.06 -9.60 20.95
C ARG A 67 -23.21 -10.72 21.98
N VAL A 68 -23.28 -11.97 21.52
CA VAL A 68 -22.89 -13.13 22.33
C VAL A 68 -21.36 -13.20 22.25
N ALA A 69 -20.70 -12.53 23.18
CA ALA A 69 -19.28 -12.72 23.41
C ALA A 69 -19.05 -14.19 23.79
N ALA A 70 -18.24 -14.89 23.01
CA ALA A 70 -17.67 -16.16 23.45
C ALA A 70 -16.96 -15.92 24.80
N GLU A 71 -17.26 -16.76 25.78
CA GLU A 71 -16.82 -16.68 27.18
C GLU A 71 -15.28 -16.76 27.31
N THR A 72 -14.59 -15.66 27.01
CA THR A 72 -13.27 -15.34 27.52
C THR A 72 -13.34 -13.88 27.95
N GLY A 73 -13.54 -13.63 29.25
CA GLY A 73 -13.74 -12.28 29.80
C GLY A 73 -12.49 -11.41 29.78
N LEU A 74 -11.88 -11.20 28.60
CA LEU A 74 -10.77 -10.28 28.39
C LEU A 74 -11.24 -9.09 27.54
N PRO A 75 -10.93 -7.83 27.91
CA PRO A 75 -11.08 -6.70 27.00
C PRO A 75 -10.19 -6.95 25.77
N LYS A 76 -10.77 -6.89 24.57
CA LYS A 76 -10.03 -6.91 23.30
C LYS A 76 -9.39 -5.51 23.14
N GLY A 77 -8.09 -5.41 23.40
CA GLY A 77 -7.32 -4.19 23.24
C GLY A 77 -5.86 -4.44 23.56
N GLN A 78 -4.98 -4.13 22.60
CA GLN A 78 -3.51 -4.14 22.67
C GLN A 78 -2.76 -5.47 22.56
N LEU A 79 -3.09 -6.42 21.66
CA LEU A 79 -2.15 -7.53 21.41
C LEU A 79 -2.14 -7.91 19.90
N PRO A 80 -0.96 -7.98 19.24
CA PRO A 80 -0.82 -8.14 17.79
C PRO A 80 -1.50 -9.37 17.17
N ALA A 81 -1.58 -9.37 15.84
CA ALA A 81 -2.03 -10.43 14.91
C ALA A 81 -1.88 -11.90 15.39
N TRP A 82 -0.81 -12.22 16.14
CA TRP A 82 -0.77 -13.29 17.15
C TRP A 82 0.35 -12.99 18.13
N GLU A 83 0.06 -13.02 19.43
CA GLU A 83 1.08 -13.17 20.47
C GLU A 83 1.11 -14.61 20.97
N THR A 84 2.31 -15.14 21.14
CA THR A 84 2.57 -16.35 21.91
C THR A 84 2.08 -16.17 23.36
N ALA A 85 1.81 -17.28 24.04
CA ALA A 85 1.44 -17.26 25.46
C ALA A 85 2.53 -16.59 26.34
N ALA A 86 3.80 -16.63 25.88
CA ALA A 86 4.93 -16.00 26.54
C ALA A 86 4.95 -14.48 26.34
N GLU A 87 4.73 -13.99 25.11
CA GLU A 87 4.58 -12.55 24.83
C GLU A 87 3.42 -11.95 25.66
N LYS A 88 2.26 -12.62 25.66
CA LYS A 88 1.10 -12.23 26.49
C LYS A 88 1.46 -12.13 27.97
N ALA A 89 2.37 -12.97 28.47
CA ALA A 89 2.78 -12.96 29.87
C ALA A 89 3.80 -11.87 30.18
N ALA A 90 4.74 -11.59 29.27
CA ALA A 90 5.74 -10.54 29.42
C ALA A 90 5.11 -9.13 29.43
N VAL A 91 4.14 -8.89 28.54
CA VAL A 91 3.34 -7.65 28.52
C VAL A 91 2.59 -7.46 29.84
N ARG A 92 1.93 -8.52 30.35
CA ARG A 92 1.21 -8.49 31.64
C ARG A 92 2.08 -8.16 32.85
N ASN A 93 3.38 -8.46 32.79
CA ASN A 93 4.31 -8.28 33.89
C ASN A 93 5.13 -6.97 33.81
N GLY A 94 4.99 -6.19 32.73
CA GLY A 94 5.73 -4.92 32.55
C GLY A 94 7.24 -5.13 32.36
N GLU A 95 7.65 -6.27 31.83
CA GLU A 95 9.07 -6.67 31.70
C GLU A 95 9.74 -6.18 30.40
N ILE A 96 9.06 -5.37 29.59
CA ILE A 96 9.61 -4.83 28.33
C ILE A 96 10.51 -3.64 28.69
N ALA A 97 11.83 -3.87 28.68
CA ALA A 97 12.80 -2.83 28.96
C ALA A 97 12.86 -1.81 27.81
N PRO A 98 12.97 -0.49 28.09
CA PRO A 98 13.24 0.49 27.05
C PRO A 98 14.61 0.21 26.44
N VAL A 99 14.65 -0.03 25.12
CA VAL A 99 15.88 -0.26 24.38
C VAL A 99 16.66 1.06 24.33
N ARG A 100 17.93 1.04 24.73
CA ARG A 100 18.83 2.19 24.57
C ARG A 100 19.63 2.00 23.29
N VAL A 101 19.28 2.75 22.24
CA VAL A 101 20.01 2.69 20.98
C VAL A 101 20.94 3.91 20.84
N ARG A 102 22.12 3.68 20.24
CA ARG A 102 22.94 4.73 19.64
C ARG A 102 22.30 5.14 18.32
N VAL A 103 21.78 6.35 18.27
CA VAL A 103 21.30 7.01 17.05
C VAL A 103 22.47 7.80 16.47
N ASP A 104 22.69 7.72 15.15
CA ASP A 104 23.47 8.75 14.45
C ASP A 104 22.57 9.99 14.31
N PRO A 105 22.90 11.14 14.94
CA PRO A 105 22.01 12.29 14.97
C PRO A 105 21.69 12.92 13.60
N GLU A 106 22.43 12.54 12.55
CA GLU A 106 22.22 13.04 11.18
C GLU A 106 21.57 12.00 10.25
N ALA A 107 21.39 10.75 10.68
CA ALA A 107 20.68 9.72 9.92
C ALA A 107 19.16 9.88 10.14
N THR A 108 18.47 10.23 9.05
CA THR A 108 17.02 10.45 8.89
C THR A 108 16.25 11.02 10.09
N VAL A 109 16.18 12.36 10.15
CA VAL A 109 15.21 13.05 11.02
C VAL A 109 13.80 12.61 10.64
N LEU A 110 13.09 11.94 11.55
CA LEU A 110 11.67 11.64 11.43
C LEU A 110 10.93 12.93 11.08
N ARG A 111 10.33 12.98 9.90
CA ARG A 111 9.55 14.14 9.47
C ARG A 111 8.10 13.96 9.90
N PRO A 112 7.42 15.05 10.31
CA PRO A 112 5.96 15.03 10.39
C PRO A 112 5.40 14.80 8.99
N ALA A 113 4.11 14.45 8.91
CA ALA A 113 3.44 14.14 7.65
C ALA A 113 3.88 14.96 6.42
N PRO A 114 4.00 14.29 5.25
CA PRO A 114 4.40 14.92 4.00
C PRO A 114 3.47 16.08 3.60
N GLU A 115 4.03 17.04 2.87
CA GLU A 115 3.23 18.11 2.25
C GLU A 115 2.27 17.55 1.20
N PRO A 116 1.06 18.10 1.04
CA PRO A 116 0.07 17.58 0.08
C PRO A 116 0.60 17.46 -1.36
N GLY A 117 0.16 16.42 -2.07
CA GLY A 117 0.55 16.12 -3.46
C GLY A 117 1.54 14.97 -3.61
N TYR A 118 1.86 14.27 -2.52
CA TYR A 118 2.54 12.98 -2.55
C TYR A 118 1.59 11.87 -3.01
N ARG A 119 2.13 10.72 -3.43
CA ARG A 119 1.35 9.56 -3.88
C ARG A 119 1.83 8.30 -3.17
N VAL A 120 0.90 7.48 -2.68
CA VAL A 120 1.22 6.14 -2.15
C VAL A 120 1.03 5.12 -3.25
N PRO A 121 2.05 4.34 -3.64
CA PRO A 121 1.91 3.34 -4.70
C PRO A 121 1.06 2.16 -4.26
N ALA A 122 0.34 1.56 -5.21
CA ALA A 122 -0.35 0.30 -5.04
C ALA A 122 0.59 -0.89 -5.05
N GLU A 123 0.12 -2.02 -4.51
CA GLU A 123 0.89 -3.27 -4.47
C GLU A 123 1.20 -3.86 -5.87
N PHE A 124 0.36 -3.56 -6.86
CA PHE A 124 0.53 -4.04 -8.24
C PHE A 124 1.47 -3.18 -9.09
N GLU A 125 2.05 -2.12 -8.51
CA GLU A 125 3.05 -1.30 -9.17
C GLU A 125 4.45 -1.93 -9.09
N PRO A 126 5.40 -1.49 -9.95
CA PRO A 126 6.78 -1.97 -9.91
C PRO A 126 7.40 -1.87 -8.52
N SER A 127 8.03 -2.96 -8.09
CA SER A 127 8.70 -3.12 -6.80
C SER A 127 10.20 -3.33 -7.02
N ALA A 128 11.01 -2.49 -6.37
CA ALA A 128 12.47 -2.63 -6.31
C ALA A 128 12.90 -3.85 -5.48
N ALA A 129 12.14 -4.19 -4.44
CA ALA A 129 12.41 -5.37 -3.61
C ALA A 129 11.14 -5.83 -2.87
N PHE A 130 11.24 -6.96 -2.18
CA PHE A 130 10.32 -7.32 -1.10
C PHE A 130 11.08 -7.74 0.15
N VAL A 131 10.47 -7.58 1.32
CA VAL A 131 11.09 -7.77 2.63
C VAL A 131 10.41 -8.94 3.34
N MET A 132 11.21 -9.78 3.99
CA MET A 132 10.74 -10.86 4.86
C MET A 132 11.59 -10.94 6.13
N SER A 133 11.02 -11.52 7.18
CA SER A 133 11.75 -11.83 8.42
C SER A 133 12.25 -13.25 8.46
N TYR A 134 13.55 -13.41 8.75
CA TYR A 134 14.19 -14.70 8.96
C TYR A 134 14.02 -15.19 10.39
N GLY A 135 14.51 -14.42 11.38
CA GLY A 135 14.41 -14.65 12.82
C GLY A 135 14.27 -16.12 13.28
N ASP A 136 13.28 -16.35 14.14
CA ASP A 136 12.87 -17.69 14.62
C ASP A 136 12.18 -18.55 13.55
N TRP A 137 11.96 -18.00 12.35
CA TRP A 137 11.36 -18.68 11.20
C TRP A 137 12.40 -19.27 10.23
N ASN A 138 13.68 -19.22 10.62
CA ASN A 138 14.79 -19.73 9.82
C ASN A 138 14.58 -21.18 9.37
N GLY A 139 14.95 -21.47 8.12
CA GLY A 139 14.80 -22.80 7.53
C GLY A 139 13.36 -23.23 7.22
N ASN A 140 12.36 -22.36 7.34
CA ASN A 140 11.00 -22.69 6.96
C ASN A 140 10.86 -22.91 5.44
N SER A 141 10.21 -24.01 5.06
CA SER A 141 10.07 -24.39 3.64
C SER A 141 9.18 -23.44 2.85
N MET A 142 8.13 -22.90 3.46
CA MET A 142 7.22 -21.95 2.81
C MET A 142 7.94 -20.61 2.57
N MET A 143 8.70 -20.11 3.55
CA MET A 143 9.50 -18.89 3.41
C MET A 143 10.42 -18.97 2.19
N PHE A 144 11.25 -20.02 2.08
CA PHE A 144 12.16 -20.14 0.93
C PHE A 144 11.45 -20.47 -0.39
N ASP A 145 10.26 -21.07 -0.34
CA ASP A 145 9.43 -21.26 -1.53
C ASP A 145 8.88 -19.93 -2.06
N VAL A 146 8.38 -19.06 -1.16
CA VAL A 146 7.97 -17.68 -1.49
C VAL A 146 9.16 -16.88 -2.01
N ILE A 147 10.32 -16.95 -1.35
CA ILE A 147 11.53 -16.25 -1.79
C ILE A 147 11.90 -16.64 -3.22
N ARG A 148 12.04 -17.94 -3.51
CA ARG A 148 12.40 -18.42 -4.86
C ARG A 148 11.43 -17.97 -5.93
N LYS A 149 10.13 -17.97 -5.62
CA LYS A 149 9.08 -17.53 -6.55
C LYS A 149 9.09 -16.01 -6.74
N GLY A 150 9.27 -15.25 -5.66
CA GLY A 150 9.31 -13.79 -5.69
C GLY A 150 10.56 -13.24 -6.35
N THR A 151 11.68 -13.97 -6.31
CA THR A 151 12.94 -13.59 -6.96
C THR A 151 13.10 -14.18 -8.37
N ALA A 152 12.13 -14.98 -8.85
CA ALA A 152 12.14 -15.53 -10.20
C ALA A 152 12.16 -14.42 -11.28
N PRO A 153 12.42 -14.74 -12.57
CA PRO A 153 12.29 -13.76 -13.65
C PRO A 153 10.92 -13.07 -13.63
N GLY A 154 10.91 -11.75 -13.76
CA GLY A 154 9.69 -10.95 -13.61
C GLY A 154 9.29 -10.64 -12.16
N GLY A 155 10.01 -11.14 -11.15
CA GLY A 155 9.88 -10.77 -9.74
C GLY A 155 10.89 -9.70 -9.29
N ALA A 156 11.12 -9.54 -7.98
CA ALA A 156 12.04 -8.56 -7.41
C ALA A 156 13.08 -9.20 -6.46
N PRO A 157 14.20 -8.52 -6.17
CA PRO A 157 15.13 -8.91 -5.10
C PRO A 157 14.47 -9.03 -3.71
N ILE A 158 15.06 -9.87 -2.84
CA ILE A 158 14.63 -10.04 -1.44
C ILE A 158 15.57 -9.34 -0.44
N ILE A 159 14.99 -8.65 0.55
CA ILE A 159 15.68 -8.21 1.77
C ILE A 159 15.22 -9.09 2.93
N LEU A 160 16.15 -9.84 3.52
CA LEU A 160 15.84 -10.80 4.58
C LEU A 160 16.35 -10.30 5.94
N LEU A 161 15.42 -9.85 6.80
CA LEU A 161 15.73 -9.30 8.13
C LEU A 161 16.19 -10.42 9.08
N THR A 162 17.39 -10.29 9.66
CA THR A 162 17.96 -11.32 10.53
C THR A 162 18.63 -10.75 11.79
N ASP A 163 18.32 -11.34 12.94
CA ASP A 163 19.03 -11.13 14.21
C ASP A 163 20.05 -12.24 14.50
N GLY A 164 20.29 -13.10 13.51
CA GLY A 164 21.23 -14.22 13.57
C GLY A 164 22.56 -13.92 12.86
N SER A 165 23.25 -14.98 12.45
CA SER A 165 24.49 -14.86 11.69
C SER A 165 24.20 -14.44 10.24
N LEU A 166 24.68 -13.26 9.82
CA LEU A 166 24.61 -12.81 8.43
C LEU A 166 25.16 -13.86 7.45
N SER A 167 26.35 -14.41 7.74
CA SER A 167 26.95 -15.45 6.89
C SER A 167 26.09 -16.71 6.75
N GLN A 168 25.34 -17.08 7.80
CA GLN A 168 24.42 -18.22 7.73
C GLN A 168 23.19 -17.88 6.89
N CYS A 169 22.62 -16.68 7.08
CA CYS A 169 21.50 -16.18 6.31
C CYS A 169 21.83 -16.13 4.80
N GLU A 170 22.97 -15.52 4.45
CA GLU A 170 23.47 -15.44 3.07
C GLU A 170 23.77 -16.83 2.48
N SER A 171 24.30 -17.75 3.29
CA SER A 171 24.49 -19.14 2.84
C SER A 171 23.16 -19.80 2.49
N GLN A 172 22.09 -19.56 3.27
CA GLN A 172 20.79 -20.13 2.96
C GLN A 172 20.13 -19.51 1.73
N LEU A 173 20.35 -18.21 1.47
CA LEU A 173 19.94 -17.60 0.21
C LEU A 173 20.62 -18.32 -0.98
N ARG A 174 21.95 -18.45 -0.94
CA ARG A 174 22.71 -19.15 -1.99
C ARG A 174 22.31 -20.61 -2.15
N ASP A 175 22.10 -21.34 -1.05
CA ASP A 175 21.67 -22.75 -1.07
C ASP A 175 20.27 -22.92 -1.67
N ASN A 176 19.46 -21.84 -1.71
CA ASN A 176 18.15 -21.80 -2.37
C ASN A 176 18.19 -21.16 -3.76
N GLY A 177 19.38 -20.90 -4.32
CA GLY A 177 19.56 -20.38 -5.66
C GLY A 177 19.36 -18.87 -5.79
N ILE A 178 19.47 -18.14 -4.68
CA ILE A 178 19.36 -16.67 -4.66
C ILE A 178 20.78 -16.11 -4.54
N ASP A 179 21.23 -15.46 -5.60
CA ASP A 179 22.52 -14.76 -5.63
C ASP A 179 22.41 -13.36 -5.01
N GLU A 180 23.55 -12.69 -4.91
CA GLU A 180 23.69 -11.38 -4.27
C GLU A 180 22.96 -10.27 -5.06
N ASP A 181 22.76 -10.48 -6.37
CA ASP A 181 22.01 -9.57 -7.24
C ASP A 181 20.49 -9.70 -7.05
N ARG A 182 20.03 -10.83 -6.49
CA ARG A 182 18.61 -11.12 -6.25
C ARG A 182 18.23 -11.20 -4.77
N GLY A 183 19.17 -11.00 -3.85
CA GLY A 183 18.82 -10.87 -2.45
C GLY A 183 19.98 -10.65 -1.49
N ARG A 184 19.67 -10.02 -0.36
CA ARG A 184 20.62 -9.80 0.74
C ARG A 184 19.98 -9.98 2.11
N CYS A 185 20.83 -10.27 3.10
CA CYS A 185 20.42 -10.31 4.50
C CYS A 185 20.68 -8.95 5.16
N PHE A 186 19.72 -8.46 5.94
CA PHE A 186 19.81 -7.20 6.65
C PHE A 186 19.91 -7.43 8.16
N PRO A 187 20.98 -6.94 8.83
CA PRO A 187 21.19 -7.20 10.25
C PRO A 187 20.24 -6.39 11.13
N MET A 188 19.56 -7.09 12.04
CA MET A 188 18.71 -6.54 13.08
C MET A 188 19.32 -6.82 14.46
N GLU A 189 19.07 -5.96 15.45
CA GLU A 189 19.41 -6.30 16.84
C GLU A 189 18.58 -7.50 17.33
N ARG A 190 17.30 -7.53 16.93
CA ARG A 190 16.35 -8.60 17.21
C ARG A 190 15.22 -8.57 16.20
N VAL A 191 14.62 -9.71 15.90
CA VAL A 191 13.34 -9.82 15.20
C VAL A 191 12.30 -10.33 16.21
N ASN A 192 11.22 -9.58 16.45
CA ASN A 192 10.20 -9.96 17.43
C ASN A 192 9.14 -10.88 16.82
N ALA A 193 8.76 -10.66 15.56
CA ALA A 193 7.80 -11.46 14.83
C ALA A 193 8.14 -11.59 13.34
N LYS A 194 7.44 -12.52 12.66
CA LYS A 194 7.63 -12.80 11.22
C LYS A 194 6.77 -11.93 10.29
N TRP A 195 5.97 -11.02 10.83
CA TRP A 195 4.93 -10.30 10.09
C TRP A 195 5.41 -9.02 9.45
N ALA A 196 6.31 -9.15 8.47
CA ALA A 196 6.87 -7.98 7.79
C ALA A 196 5.80 -7.08 7.14
N ARG A 197 4.61 -7.61 6.83
CA ARG A 197 3.46 -6.83 6.36
C ARG A 197 3.00 -5.77 7.35
N ASP A 198 2.99 -6.13 8.63
CA ASP A 198 2.34 -5.31 9.64
C ASP A 198 3.25 -4.20 10.13
N PHE A 199 4.54 -4.51 10.33
CA PHE A 199 5.54 -3.57 10.86
C PHE A 199 6.49 -3.00 9.82
N GLY A 200 6.54 -3.59 8.62
CA GLY A 200 7.44 -3.14 7.57
C GLY A 200 7.03 -1.78 7.03
N PRO A 201 7.93 -1.09 6.32
CA PRO A 201 7.65 0.26 5.86
C PRO A 201 6.54 0.26 4.82
N MET A 202 5.54 1.11 5.04
CA MET A 202 4.75 1.62 3.92
C MET A 202 5.57 2.69 3.21
N ALA A 203 5.23 3.00 1.97
CA ALA A 203 6.03 3.89 1.14
C ALA A 203 5.17 4.98 0.49
N LEU A 204 5.81 6.08 0.09
CA LEU A 204 5.22 7.13 -0.73
C LEU A 204 6.24 7.71 -1.69
N TYR A 205 5.75 8.39 -2.72
CA TYR A 205 6.53 9.26 -3.59
C TYR A 205 6.27 10.73 -3.22
N GLU A 206 7.34 11.47 -2.92
CA GLU A 206 7.27 12.87 -2.53
C GLU A 206 6.84 13.79 -3.70
N VAL A 207 6.32 14.97 -3.36
CA VAL A 207 5.91 15.98 -4.35
C VAL A 207 7.10 16.46 -5.19
N GLY A 208 6.90 16.57 -6.50
CA GLY A 208 7.81 17.31 -7.39
C GLY A 208 9.06 16.56 -7.83
N GLY A 209 9.20 15.28 -7.45
CA GLY A 209 10.11 14.34 -8.09
C GLY A 209 9.32 13.10 -8.49
N ASP A 210 9.34 12.75 -9.77
CA ASP A 210 8.74 11.49 -10.23
C ASP A 210 9.40 10.35 -9.44
N ARG A 211 8.60 9.57 -8.72
CA ARG A 211 9.06 8.41 -7.91
C ARG A 211 10.17 8.69 -6.88
N ASN A 212 10.30 9.92 -6.35
CA ASN A 212 11.20 10.19 -5.23
C ASN A 212 10.68 9.51 -3.93
N LEU A 213 11.21 8.31 -3.66
CA LEU A 213 10.74 7.42 -2.60
C LEU A 213 11.01 7.96 -1.19
N ALA A 214 10.03 7.77 -0.31
CA ALA A 214 10.14 7.93 1.14
C ALA A 214 9.37 6.81 1.85
N LEU A 215 9.74 6.51 3.09
CA LEU A 215 9.08 5.50 3.91
C LEU A 215 8.19 6.14 4.97
N ILE A 216 7.10 5.45 5.29
CA ILE A 216 6.12 5.80 6.31
C ILE A 216 6.30 4.85 7.48
N ASP A 217 6.45 5.44 8.66
CA ASP A 217 6.62 4.78 9.94
C ASP A 217 5.41 5.08 10.83
N LEU A 218 4.49 4.11 10.90
CA LEU A 218 3.36 4.12 11.82
C LEU A 218 3.63 3.09 12.91
N HIS A 219 3.32 3.46 14.14
CA HIS A 219 3.64 2.66 15.31
C HIS A 219 2.97 1.28 15.24
N TYR A 220 3.77 0.22 15.32
CA TYR A 220 3.31 -1.16 15.33
C TYR A 220 2.82 -1.55 16.72
N TYR A 221 3.72 -1.81 17.68
CA TYR A 221 3.38 -2.08 19.09
C TYR A 221 4.56 -1.87 20.05
N ASP A 222 4.28 -1.33 21.24
CA ASP A 222 5.23 -1.22 22.36
C ASP A 222 5.86 -2.56 22.79
N SER A 223 5.16 -3.67 22.57
CA SER A 223 5.67 -5.02 22.88
C SER A 223 6.63 -5.59 21.85
N ARG A 224 6.75 -4.94 20.69
CA ARG A 224 7.60 -5.34 19.56
C ARG A 224 8.51 -4.20 19.08
N PRO A 225 9.33 -3.62 19.97
CA PRO A 225 10.09 -2.41 19.68
C PRO A 225 11.19 -2.58 18.63
N HIS A 226 11.59 -3.82 18.30
CA HIS A 226 12.58 -4.06 17.24
C HIS A 226 11.93 -4.24 15.87
N ASP A 227 10.71 -4.78 15.81
CA ASP A 227 9.91 -4.84 14.58
C ASP A 227 9.45 -3.43 14.19
N ASP A 228 8.99 -2.65 15.18
CA ASP A 228 8.55 -1.24 15.03
C ASP A 228 9.65 -0.32 14.46
N ARG A 229 10.92 -0.73 14.53
CA ARG A 229 12.07 0.05 14.06
C ARG A 229 12.49 -0.27 12.62
N VAL A 230 11.88 -1.29 12.01
CA VAL A 230 12.24 -1.69 10.64
C VAL A 230 12.09 -0.55 9.62
N PRO A 231 11.05 0.31 9.67
CA PRO A 231 10.97 1.45 8.77
C PRO A 231 12.12 2.46 8.92
N GLU A 232 12.58 2.74 10.15
CA GLU A 232 13.78 3.56 10.41
C GLU A 232 15.03 2.96 9.78
N LEU A 233 15.30 1.69 10.06
CA LEU A 233 16.53 1.03 9.62
C LEU A 233 16.60 0.88 8.10
N LEU A 234 15.47 0.62 7.44
CA LEU A 234 15.42 0.54 5.98
C LEU A 234 15.48 1.93 5.32
N ALA A 235 14.90 2.97 5.93
CA ALA A 235 15.03 4.33 5.42
C ALA A 235 16.50 4.80 5.42
N ASP A 236 17.23 4.50 6.49
CA ASP A 236 18.66 4.78 6.61
C ASP A 236 19.49 4.01 5.57
N ASP A 237 19.18 2.73 5.37
CA ASP A 237 19.87 1.87 4.42
C ASP A 237 19.64 2.28 2.96
N PHE A 238 18.43 2.75 2.63
CA PHE A 238 18.12 3.28 1.30
C PHE A 238 18.52 4.75 1.12
N GLY A 239 18.85 5.47 2.20
CA GLY A 239 19.14 6.91 2.15
C GLY A 239 17.92 7.78 1.82
N VAL A 240 16.72 7.33 2.15
CA VAL A 240 15.45 8.02 1.83
C VAL A 240 14.84 8.73 3.03
N THR A 241 13.92 9.67 2.77
CA THR A 241 13.18 10.34 3.84
C THR A 241 12.29 9.34 4.59
N ARG A 242 12.18 9.49 5.92
CA ARG A 242 11.19 8.80 6.75
C ARG A 242 10.16 9.78 7.31
N TYR A 243 8.89 9.45 7.14
CA TYR A 243 7.73 10.16 7.66
C TYR A 243 7.05 9.37 8.76
N GLY A 244 6.63 10.02 9.84
CA GLY A 244 5.85 9.37 10.89
C GLY A 244 5.36 10.35 11.94
N LEU A 245 4.70 9.83 12.97
CA LEU A 245 4.09 10.66 14.01
C LEU A 245 5.17 11.13 15.01
N GLU A 246 5.53 12.43 14.95
CA GLU A 246 6.38 13.05 15.97
C GLU A 246 5.77 12.84 17.37
N GLY A 247 6.51 12.19 18.26
CA GLY A 247 6.07 11.95 19.64
C GLY A 247 4.97 10.89 19.76
N ALA A 248 4.99 9.84 18.96
CA ALA A 248 4.26 8.60 19.24
C ALA A 248 5.15 7.49 19.83
N ASP A 249 6.48 7.65 19.75
CA ASP A 249 7.45 6.61 20.08
C ASP A 249 7.94 6.63 21.53
N HIS A 250 7.47 7.57 22.37
CA HIS A 250 7.95 7.69 23.75
C HIS A 250 6.89 7.26 24.77
N PRO A 251 7.27 6.48 25.81
CA PRO A 251 6.39 6.22 26.94
C PRO A 251 5.97 7.54 27.61
N GLY A 252 4.71 7.94 27.44
CA GLY A 252 4.14 9.15 28.04
C GLY A 252 3.45 10.12 27.08
N ASP A 253 3.46 9.83 25.77
CA ASP A 253 2.78 10.66 24.77
C ASP A 253 1.24 10.51 24.84
N GLU A 254 0.52 11.60 24.57
CA GLU A 254 -0.94 11.72 24.78
C GLU A 254 -1.76 10.86 23.79
N TYR A 255 -1.18 10.46 22.65
CA TYR A 255 -1.85 9.66 21.62
C TYR A 255 -0.85 8.82 20.79
N LYS A 256 -0.94 7.49 20.85
CA LYS A 256 -0.23 6.55 19.96
C LYS A 256 -1.16 6.04 18.88
N PHE A 257 -0.78 6.07 17.60
CA PHE A 257 -1.59 5.46 16.55
C PHE A 257 -1.01 4.11 16.16
N TYR A 258 -1.67 3.05 16.62
CA TYR A 258 -1.31 1.69 16.25
C TYR A 258 -1.83 1.38 14.86
N PHE A 259 -0.97 0.88 13.98
CA PHE A 259 -1.35 0.54 12.62
C PHE A 259 -0.61 -0.71 12.11
N GLU A 260 -1.30 -1.50 11.31
CA GLU A 260 -0.77 -2.73 10.70
C GLU A 260 -1.05 -2.69 9.21
N GLY A 261 -0.03 -2.87 8.37
CA GLY A 261 -0.15 -2.84 6.92
C GLY A 261 -1.10 -3.91 6.34
N GLY A 262 -1.37 -5.01 7.06
CA GLY A 262 -2.34 -6.03 6.63
C GLY A 262 -3.78 -5.51 6.58
N ASN A 263 -4.10 -4.45 7.33
CA ASN A 263 -5.43 -3.83 7.34
C ASN A 263 -5.55 -2.64 6.36
N TYR A 264 -4.74 -2.62 5.30
CA TYR A 264 -4.67 -1.54 4.32
C TYR A 264 -4.50 -2.07 2.89
N ILE A 265 -5.31 -1.53 1.97
CA ILE A 265 -5.17 -1.72 0.53
C ILE A 265 -5.38 -0.35 -0.14
N THR A 266 -4.61 -0.03 -1.18
CA THR A 266 -4.80 1.16 -2.02
C THR A 266 -4.75 0.82 -3.50
N ASP A 267 -5.46 1.60 -4.32
CA ASP A 267 -5.40 1.57 -5.78
C ASP A 267 -4.25 2.42 -6.37
N GLY A 268 -3.47 3.09 -5.53
CA GLY A 268 -2.37 3.97 -5.96
C GLY A 268 -2.81 5.37 -6.39
N GLU A 269 -4.13 5.60 -6.47
CA GLU A 269 -4.76 6.81 -7.03
C GLU A 269 -5.69 7.47 -6.00
N GLY A 270 -5.35 7.32 -4.71
CA GLY A 270 -6.02 7.97 -3.58
C GLY A 270 -7.27 7.26 -3.05
N THR A 271 -7.63 6.08 -3.58
CA THR A 271 -8.64 5.22 -2.95
C THR A 271 -7.95 4.26 -1.98
N CYS A 272 -8.45 4.22 -0.75
CA CYS A 272 -8.02 3.29 0.28
C CYS A 272 -9.18 2.41 0.74
N ILE A 273 -8.88 1.15 1.02
CA ILE A 273 -9.83 0.16 1.56
C ILE A 273 -9.25 -0.32 2.89
N MET A 274 -10.08 -0.33 3.92
CA MET A 274 -9.71 -0.71 5.29
C MET A 274 -10.92 -1.33 5.99
N SER A 275 -10.70 -2.11 7.06
CA SER A 275 -11.79 -2.53 7.94
C SER A 275 -12.00 -1.56 9.11
N ASP A 276 -13.15 -1.67 9.76
CA ASP A 276 -13.44 -0.94 11.00
C ASP A 276 -12.51 -1.30 12.20
N ASP A 277 -11.61 -2.27 12.06
CA ASP A 277 -10.65 -2.62 13.12
C ASP A 277 -9.57 -1.54 13.33
N VAL A 278 -9.24 -0.74 12.29
CA VAL A 278 -8.21 0.32 12.37
C VAL A 278 -8.44 1.27 13.56
N TRP A 279 -9.69 1.70 13.79
CA TRP A 279 -9.98 2.53 14.97
C TRP A 279 -10.30 1.71 16.22
N SER A 280 -10.67 0.43 16.08
CA SER A 280 -10.91 -0.47 17.20
C SER A 280 -9.68 -0.64 18.07
N ASP A 281 -8.52 -0.84 17.45
CA ASP A 281 -7.24 -0.98 18.14
C ASP A 281 -6.74 0.32 18.76
N ASN A 282 -7.31 1.45 18.35
CA ASN A 282 -6.99 2.78 18.83
C ASN A 282 -8.01 3.35 19.84
N GLN A 283 -9.02 2.58 20.27
CA GLN A 283 -10.06 3.02 21.24
C GLN A 283 -9.52 3.27 22.66
N GLY A 284 -8.32 2.76 23.01
CA GLY A 284 -7.70 2.90 24.32
C GLY A 284 -7.07 4.27 24.60
N ASN A 285 -6.88 5.10 23.58
CA ASN A 285 -6.27 6.43 23.70
C ASN A 285 -7.32 7.51 24.06
N SER A 286 -7.93 7.37 25.25
CA SER A 286 -8.75 8.37 25.97
C SER A 286 -9.90 9.12 25.28
N ASP A 287 -10.12 9.01 23.96
CA ASP A 287 -11.03 9.89 23.23
C ASP A 287 -12.20 9.15 22.58
N ALA A 288 -13.37 9.79 22.66
CA ALA A 288 -14.61 9.37 22.01
C ALA A 288 -14.59 9.51 20.47
N ASN A 289 -13.46 9.92 19.88
CA ASN A 289 -13.28 10.28 18.47
C ASN A 289 -12.17 9.45 17.79
N SER A 290 -11.94 8.21 18.23
CA SER A 290 -10.87 7.33 17.70
C SER A 290 -11.00 7.09 16.19
N ARG A 291 -12.21 7.11 15.65
CA ARG A 291 -12.46 7.00 14.21
C ARG A 291 -12.02 8.25 13.46
N GLU A 292 -12.47 9.43 13.89
CA GLU A 292 -12.11 10.69 13.22
C GLU A 292 -10.60 10.91 13.25
N LYS A 293 -9.93 10.50 14.33
CA LYS A 293 -8.48 10.60 14.43
C LYS A 293 -7.75 9.58 13.55
N ALA A 294 -8.25 8.35 13.47
CA ALA A 294 -7.73 7.36 12.53
C ALA A 294 -7.89 7.86 11.08
N GLU A 295 -9.07 8.37 10.72
CA GLU A 295 -9.35 8.98 9.41
C GLU A 295 -8.37 10.15 9.13
N GLU A 296 -8.14 11.04 10.09
CA GLU A 296 -7.16 12.13 9.93
C GLU A 296 -5.77 11.60 9.62
N ILE A 297 -5.30 10.56 10.33
CA ILE A 297 -3.94 10.04 10.17
C ILE A 297 -3.79 9.32 8.82
N VAL A 298 -4.73 8.45 8.46
CA VAL A 298 -4.63 7.71 7.18
C VAL A 298 -4.77 8.63 5.97
N VAL A 299 -5.59 9.68 6.04
CA VAL A 299 -5.64 10.72 5.00
C VAL A 299 -4.30 11.46 4.91
N LYS A 300 -3.69 11.79 6.06
CA LYS A 300 -2.51 12.65 6.12
C LYS A 300 -1.21 11.93 5.77
N TYR A 301 -1.09 10.63 6.09
CA TYR A 301 0.13 9.84 5.85
C TYR A 301 -0.01 8.83 4.70
N LEU A 302 -1.18 8.22 4.51
CA LEU A 302 -1.38 7.14 3.53
C LEU A 302 -2.05 7.61 2.24
N GLY A 303 -2.15 8.93 2.00
CA GLY A 303 -2.68 9.49 0.75
C GLY A 303 -4.15 9.18 0.48
N CYS A 304 -4.91 8.79 1.51
CA CYS A 304 -6.30 8.37 1.33
C CYS A 304 -7.25 9.55 1.13
N GLU A 305 -7.55 9.90 -0.13
CA GLU A 305 -8.57 10.90 -0.46
C GLU A 305 -9.99 10.35 -0.38
N LYS A 306 -10.16 9.06 -0.73
CA LYS A 306 -11.41 8.32 -0.61
C LYS A 306 -11.17 7.05 0.17
N ILE A 307 -11.92 6.85 1.25
CA ILE A 307 -11.85 5.64 2.07
C ILE A 307 -13.12 4.82 1.91
N ILE A 308 -12.95 3.53 1.59
CA ILE A 308 -14.01 2.54 1.59
C ILE A 308 -13.85 1.68 2.84
N TRP A 309 -14.81 1.80 3.75
CA TRP A 309 -14.81 1.07 5.01
C TRP A 309 -15.58 -0.24 4.88
N LEU A 310 -14.93 -1.33 5.24
CA LEU A 310 -15.48 -2.67 5.24
C LEU A 310 -15.67 -3.18 6.66
N ARG A 311 -16.58 -4.15 6.82
CA ARG A 311 -16.82 -4.77 8.12
C ARG A 311 -15.67 -5.74 8.43
N THR A 312 -15.13 -5.67 9.64
CA THR A 312 -14.22 -6.69 10.16
C THR A 312 -14.92 -8.04 10.14
N VAL A 313 -14.34 -9.01 9.43
CA VAL A 313 -14.86 -10.37 9.37
C VAL A 313 -14.45 -11.09 10.66
N PRO A 314 -15.39 -11.56 11.51
CA PRO A 314 -15.04 -12.24 12.75
C PRO A 314 -14.27 -13.53 12.50
N TYR A 315 -13.46 -13.96 13.48
CA TYR A 315 -12.69 -15.21 13.43
C TYR A 315 -11.65 -15.30 12.31
N THR A 316 -11.44 -14.23 11.54
CA THR A 316 -10.10 -13.97 11.00
C THR A 316 -9.20 -13.69 12.21
N SER A 317 -8.02 -14.28 12.20
CA SER A 317 -7.04 -14.22 13.31
C SER A 317 -6.74 -12.80 13.77
N THR A 318 -6.69 -11.86 12.81
CA THR A 318 -6.26 -10.48 13.01
C THR A 318 -7.38 -9.46 12.84
N GLY A 319 -8.43 -9.77 12.09
CA GLY A 319 -9.42 -8.77 11.63
C GLY A 319 -9.04 -8.08 10.32
N HIS A 320 -7.84 -8.34 9.79
CA HIS A 320 -7.30 -7.66 8.63
C HIS A 320 -8.04 -7.97 7.32
N ILE A 321 -8.09 -6.96 6.44
CA ILE A 321 -8.73 -7.09 5.14
C ILE A 321 -7.93 -7.98 4.18
N ASP A 322 -6.61 -8.04 4.28
CA ASP A 322 -5.76 -8.87 3.40
C ASP A 322 -6.04 -10.39 3.53
N LEU A 323 -6.59 -10.82 4.67
CA LEU A 323 -7.06 -12.19 4.90
C LEU A 323 -8.34 -12.51 4.13
N THR A 324 -9.06 -11.49 3.67
CA THR A 324 -10.38 -11.67 3.04
C THR A 324 -10.48 -11.07 1.65
N GLN A 325 -9.56 -10.19 1.26
CA GLN A 325 -9.66 -9.41 0.03
C GLN A 325 -8.28 -9.05 -0.51
N LYS A 326 -8.18 -8.89 -1.83
CA LYS A 326 -6.99 -8.36 -2.48
C LYS A 326 -7.37 -7.60 -3.74
N LEU A 327 -6.75 -6.45 -3.95
CA LEU A 327 -6.81 -5.70 -5.19
C LEU A 327 -5.68 -6.19 -6.11
N LEU A 328 -6.01 -6.64 -7.31
CA LEU A 328 -5.08 -7.24 -8.28
C LEU A 328 -4.71 -6.28 -9.42
N THR A 329 -5.62 -5.36 -9.75
CA THR A 329 -5.43 -4.25 -10.70
C THR A 329 -6.09 -3.02 -10.07
N PRO A 330 -6.00 -1.80 -10.64
CA PRO A 330 -6.67 -0.63 -10.09
C PRO A 330 -8.18 -0.81 -9.81
N LEU A 331 -8.85 -1.77 -10.48
CA LEU A 331 -10.30 -2.00 -10.36
C LEU A 331 -10.69 -3.46 -10.11
N ASP A 332 -9.85 -4.44 -10.40
CA ASP A 332 -10.18 -5.87 -10.22
C ASP A 332 -9.73 -6.37 -8.85
N MET A 333 -10.68 -6.89 -8.09
CA MET A 333 -10.48 -7.37 -6.72
C MET A 333 -10.98 -8.80 -6.56
N VAL A 334 -10.30 -9.56 -5.72
CA VAL A 334 -10.81 -10.82 -5.19
C VAL A 334 -11.33 -10.65 -3.77
N ILE A 335 -12.47 -11.27 -3.46
CA ILE A 335 -13.03 -11.33 -2.10
C ILE A 335 -13.34 -12.79 -1.76
N MET A 336 -13.05 -13.17 -0.53
CA MET A 336 -13.40 -14.45 0.09
C MET A 336 -14.88 -14.82 -0.14
N ASP A 337 -15.15 -16.11 -0.22
CA ASP A 337 -16.50 -16.67 -0.31
C ASP A 337 -16.54 -18.08 0.30
N PHE A 338 -17.73 -18.62 0.53
CA PHE A 338 -17.91 -19.97 1.10
C PHE A 338 -18.89 -20.80 0.27
N ASP A 339 -18.66 -22.11 0.18
CA ASP A 339 -19.51 -23.04 -0.58
C ASP A 339 -20.82 -23.41 0.15
N SER A 340 -20.84 -23.17 1.45
CA SER A 340 -21.88 -23.57 2.37
C SER A 340 -21.93 -22.56 3.50
N SER A 341 -23.11 -22.43 4.11
CA SER A 341 -23.30 -21.32 5.02
C SER A 341 -22.40 -21.41 6.26
N THR A 342 -21.67 -20.34 6.53
CA THR A 342 -20.79 -20.18 7.68
C THR A 342 -21.33 -19.13 8.66
N ASP A 343 -20.72 -19.04 9.83
CA ASP A 343 -20.99 -18.02 10.83
C ASP A 343 -20.54 -16.60 10.41
N VAL A 344 -19.85 -16.46 9.27
CA VAL A 344 -19.28 -15.20 8.78
C VAL A 344 -19.78 -14.77 7.40
N ASP A 345 -20.61 -15.56 6.71
CA ASP A 345 -21.09 -15.25 5.35
C ASP A 345 -21.66 -13.84 5.25
N GLY A 346 -22.51 -13.44 6.20
CA GLY A 346 -23.15 -12.13 6.18
C GLY A 346 -22.16 -10.95 6.26
N TYR A 347 -20.95 -11.15 6.79
CA TYR A 347 -19.91 -10.10 6.78
C TYR A 347 -19.23 -10.04 5.42
N VAL A 348 -18.92 -11.21 4.86
CA VAL A 348 -18.19 -11.33 3.60
C VAL A 348 -19.09 -10.95 2.41
N ASP A 349 -20.38 -11.24 2.47
CA ASP A 349 -21.39 -10.83 1.49
C ASP A 349 -21.64 -9.33 1.53
N ASP A 350 -21.75 -8.73 2.74
CA ASP A 350 -21.89 -7.28 2.89
C ASP A 350 -20.67 -6.54 2.35
N ASN A 351 -19.46 -7.06 2.60
CA ASN A 351 -18.22 -6.48 2.09
C ASN A 351 -18.16 -6.55 0.55
N ALA A 352 -18.55 -7.67 -0.06
CA ALA A 352 -18.63 -7.74 -1.52
C ALA A 352 -19.71 -6.83 -2.09
N ALA A 353 -20.92 -6.81 -1.51
CA ALA A 353 -21.97 -5.91 -1.97
C ALA A 353 -21.56 -4.43 -1.85
N THR A 354 -20.77 -4.08 -0.83
CA THR A 354 -20.18 -2.75 -0.68
C THR A 354 -19.20 -2.46 -1.81
N MET A 355 -18.27 -3.37 -2.10
CA MET A 355 -17.27 -3.19 -3.16
C MET A 355 -17.88 -3.18 -4.57
N GLU A 356 -18.88 -4.02 -4.84
CA GLU A 356 -19.61 -4.06 -6.12
C GLU A 356 -20.39 -2.76 -6.42
N GLN A 357 -20.76 -2.02 -5.36
CA GLN A 357 -21.43 -0.72 -5.48
C GLN A 357 -20.46 0.47 -5.42
N ALA A 358 -19.22 0.23 -4.98
CA ALA A 358 -18.22 1.25 -4.81
C ALA A 358 -17.56 1.61 -6.15
N THR A 359 -16.94 2.78 -6.14
CA THR A 359 -16.07 3.24 -7.20
C THR A 359 -14.72 3.67 -6.62
N ASN A 360 -13.67 3.75 -7.44
CA ASN A 360 -12.44 4.43 -7.06
C ASN A 360 -12.65 5.97 -6.95
N LEU A 361 -11.59 6.72 -6.67
CA LEU A 361 -11.62 8.18 -6.59
C LEU A 361 -12.06 8.81 -7.93
N ALA A 362 -11.63 8.22 -9.06
CA ALA A 362 -11.99 8.66 -10.40
C ALA A 362 -13.45 8.35 -10.81
N GLY A 363 -14.19 7.58 -10.01
CA GLY A 363 -15.59 7.23 -10.26
C GLY A 363 -15.79 5.96 -11.08
N GLU A 364 -14.75 5.16 -11.29
CA GLU A 364 -14.78 3.87 -11.98
C GLU A 364 -15.17 2.75 -11.02
N ALA A 365 -16.01 1.81 -11.47
CA ALA A 365 -16.53 0.74 -10.62
C ALA A 365 -15.51 -0.38 -10.42
N PHE A 366 -15.42 -0.88 -9.19
CA PHE A 366 -14.65 -2.09 -8.89
C PHE A 366 -15.34 -3.33 -9.48
N LYS A 367 -14.52 -4.29 -9.91
CA LYS A 367 -14.95 -5.60 -10.38
C LYS A 367 -14.57 -6.64 -9.35
N VAL A 368 -15.57 -7.20 -8.68
CA VAL A 368 -15.38 -8.18 -7.61
C VAL A 368 -15.45 -9.59 -8.18
N ARG A 369 -14.41 -10.39 -7.95
CA ARG A 369 -14.40 -11.84 -8.15
C ARG A 369 -14.42 -12.56 -6.80
N ARG A 370 -15.44 -13.39 -6.59
CA ARG A 370 -15.59 -14.21 -5.39
C ARG A 370 -14.73 -15.47 -5.50
N ILE A 371 -13.92 -15.76 -4.47
CA ILE A 371 -13.09 -16.97 -4.39
C ILE A 371 -13.54 -17.82 -3.20
N THR A 372 -14.02 -19.02 -3.50
CA THR A 372 -14.45 -19.98 -2.49
C THR A 372 -13.28 -20.47 -1.64
N MET A 373 -13.42 -20.37 -0.33
CA MET A 373 -12.44 -20.77 0.68
C MET A 373 -13.03 -21.83 1.59
N ALA A 374 -12.15 -22.63 2.21
CA ALA A 374 -12.51 -23.60 3.24
C ALA A 374 -11.88 -23.25 4.58
N ARG A 375 -12.39 -23.87 5.64
CA ARG A 375 -11.87 -23.71 7.00
C ARG A 375 -11.11 -24.97 7.42
N ASN A 376 -9.95 -24.81 8.05
CA ASN A 376 -9.23 -25.94 8.62
C ASN A 376 -9.91 -26.44 9.91
N ASN A 377 -9.51 -27.62 10.37
CA ASN A 377 -10.05 -28.22 11.61
C ASN A 377 -9.76 -27.39 12.88
N GLY A 378 -8.77 -26.50 12.84
CA GLY A 378 -8.41 -25.58 13.92
C GLY A 378 -9.19 -24.26 13.91
N GLY A 379 -10.06 -24.06 12.91
CA GLY A 379 -10.88 -22.88 12.77
C GLY A 379 -10.25 -21.71 12.00
N ALA A 380 -9.08 -21.87 11.41
CA ALA A 380 -8.50 -20.86 10.52
C ALA A 380 -9.05 -21.00 9.09
N TYR A 381 -9.29 -19.88 8.42
CA TYR A 381 -9.73 -19.84 7.02
C TYR A 381 -8.54 -19.98 6.08
N TYR A 382 -8.66 -20.82 5.06
CA TYR A 382 -7.70 -20.91 3.97
C TYR A 382 -7.86 -19.70 3.06
N THR A 383 -7.07 -18.66 3.33
CA THR A 383 -7.15 -17.37 2.65
C THR A 383 -6.32 -17.39 1.37
N TYR A 384 -6.97 -17.37 0.20
CA TYR A 384 -6.28 -17.20 -1.10
C TYR A 384 -6.02 -15.73 -1.45
N SER A 385 -6.67 -14.78 -0.76
CA SER A 385 -6.44 -13.35 -0.93
C SER A 385 -5.15 -12.88 -0.27
N ASN A 386 -4.63 -13.61 0.72
CA ASN A 386 -3.40 -13.28 1.42
C ASN A 386 -2.15 -13.64 0.59
N SER A 387 -2.13 -13.16 -0.66
CA SER A 387 -1.10 -13.39 -1.67
C SER A 387 -0.19 -12.18 -1.82
N LEU A 388 1.06 -12.43 -2.24
CA LEU A 388 2.05 -11.39 -2.53
C LEU A 388 2.06 -11.12 -4.03
N MET A 389 1.85 -9.86 -4.44
CA MET A 389 2.18 -9.41 -5.79
C MET A 389 3.56 -8.75 -5.78
N VAL A 390 4.43 -9.17 -6.68
CA VAL A 390 5.75 -8.56 -6.87
C VAL A 390 6.04 -8.53 -8.36
N ASN A 391 6.03 -7.32 -8.94
CA ASN A 391 6.18 -7.12 -10.38
C ASN A 391 5.19 -8.00 -11.17
N LYS A 392 5.69 -8.93 -11.99
CA LYS A 392 4.89 -9.84 -12.83
C LYS A 392 4.64 -11.20 -12.19
N VAL A 393 4.84 -11.36 -10.88
CA VAL A 393 4.61 -12.61 -10.16
C VAL A 393 3.55 -12.41 -9.07
N LEU A 394 2.51 -13.24 -9.08
CA LEU A 394 1.53 -13.34 -7.99
C LEU A 394 1.70 -14.68 -7.27
N ILE A 395 2.08 -14.61 -5.99
CA ILE A 395 2.31 -15.79 -5.14
C ILE A 395 1.10 -15.98 -4.23
N VAL A 396 0.25 -16.93 -4.59
CA VAL A 396 -1.00 -17.25 -3.88
C VAL A 396 -0.75 -18.35 -2.85
N PRO A 397 -1.13 -18.19 -1.58
CA PRO A 397 -1.04 -19.27 -0.60
C PRO A 397 -1.94 -20.45 -0.98
N THR A 398 -1.44 -21.68 -0.88
CA THR A 398 -2.20 -22.92 -1.12
C THR A 398 -2.19 -23.83 0.11
N TYR A 399 -3.13 -24.76 0.18
CA TYR A 399 -3.42 -25.50 1.41
C TYR A 399 -3.65 -27.01 1.19
N ASN A 400 -3.21 -27.53 0.06
CA ASN A 400 -3.34 -28.93 -0.35
C ASN A 400 -4.80 -29.41 -0.29
N ASN A 401 -5.70 -28.63 -0.90
CA ASN A 401 -7.13 -28.91 -0.92
C ASN A 401 -7.74 -28.67 -2.32
N ALA A 402 -9.02 -29.01 -2.48
CA ALA A 402 -9.70 -28.96 -3.78
C ALA A 402 -9.98 -27.54 -4.31
N TYR A 403 -9.80 -26.50 -3.49
CA TYR A 403 -10.05 -25.10 -3.84
C TYR A 403 -8.76 -24.37 -4.27
N ASP A 404 -7.57 -24.97 -4.13
CA ASP A 404 -6.29 -24.35 -4.51
C ASP A 404 -6.27 -23.96 -6.00
N GLU A 405 -6.53 -24.92 -6.89
CA GLU A 405 -6.47 -24.68 -8.34
C GLU A 405 -7.57 -23.72 -8.83
N PRO A 406 -8.85 -23.87 -8.42
CA PRO A 406 -9.86 -22.87 -8.75
C PRO A 406 -9.50 -21.44 -8.30
N ALA A 407 -8.85 -21.27 -7.15
CA ALA A 407 -8.42 -19.96 -6.66
C ALA A 407 -7.25 -19.37 -7.44
N LEU A 408 -6.30 -20.21 -7.88
CA LEU A 408 -5.22 -19.82 -8.78
C LEU A 408 -5.77 -19.40 -10.14
N GLU A 409 -6.65 -20.21 -10.72
CA GLU A 409 -7.24 -19.96 -12.04
C GLU A 409 -8.07 -18.67 -12.06
N ALA A 410 -8.88 -18.44 -11.02
CA ALA A 410 -9.64 -17.20 -10.86
C ALA A 410 -8.76 -15.94 -10.92
N GLN A 411 -7.55 -16.01 -10.38
CA GLN A 411 -6.60 -14.89 -10.37
C GLN A 411 -5.81 -14.79 -11.68
N ARG A 412 -5.47 -15.92 -12.32
CA ARG A 412 -4.91 -15.95 -13.70
C ARG A 412 -5.85 -15.31 -14.71
N GLU A 413 -7.14 -15.62 -14.65
CA GLU A 413 -8.13 -15.03 -15.54
C GLU A 413 -8.25 -13.50 -15.40
N ILE A 414 -7.96 -12.96 -14.21
CA ILE A 414 -7.97 -11.51 -13.98
C ILE A 414 -6.71 -10.86 -14.54
N LEU A 415 -5.54 -11.44 -14.23
CA LEU A 415 -4.25 -10.83 -14.53
C LEU A 415 -3.78 -11.07 -15.97
N GLY A 416 -4.25 -12.13 -16.62
CA GLY A 416 -3.84 -12.51 -17.97
C GLY A 416 -2.42 -13.08 -18.02
N ASP A 417 -1.90 -13.20 -19.25
CA ASP A 417 -0.64 -13.90 -19.53
C ASP A 417 0.61 -13.10 -19.14
N ASP A 418 0.46 -11.80 -18.83
CA ASP A 418 1.56 -10.92 -18.41
C ASP A 418 2.02 -11.23 -16.97
N PHE A 419 1.27 -12.04 -16.22
CA PHE A 419 1.59 -12.40 -14.84
C PHE A 419 1.76 -13.91 -14.66
N GLU A 420 2.80 -14.29 -13.92
CA GLU A 420 2.97 -15.64 -13.43
C GLU A 420 2.22 -15.83 -12.10
N VAL A 421 1.11 -16.57 -12.11
CA VAL A 421 0.34 -16.88 -10.89
C VAL A 421 0.71 -18.27 -10.36
N VAL A 422 1.41 -18.28 -9.24
CA VAL A 422 2.00 -19.48 -8.62
C VAL A 422 1.49 -19.71 -7.20
N GLY A 423 1.28 -20.98 -6.83
CA GLY A 423 0.83 -21.37 -5.50
C GLY A 423 1.99 -21.64 -4.53
N ALA A 424 1.90 -21.23 -3.26
CA ALA A 424 2.89 -21.52 -2.20
C ALA A 424 2.24 -22.21 -0.98
N ASP A 425 2.69 -23.41 -0.62
CA ASP A 425 2.07 -24.20 0.46
C ASP A 425 2.18 -23.50 1.81
N SER A 426 1.05 -22.96 2.26
CA SER A 426 0.89 -22.16 3.48
C SER A 426 0.16 -22.92 4.58
N SER A 427 -0.04 -24.24 4.41
CA SER A 427 -0.71 -25.10 5.39
C SER A 427 -0.08 -25.04 6.78
N SER A 428 1.24 -24.85 6.84
CA SER A 428 2.01 -24.83 8.09
C SER A 428 1.89 -23.50 8.87
N ILE A 429 1.59 -22.40 8.19
CA ILE A 429 1.54 -21.06 8.79
C ILE A 429 0.12 -20.59 9.08
N ILE A 430 -0.89 -21.06 8.33
CA ILE A 430 -2.24 -20.50 8.43
C ILE A 430 -2.89 -20.64 9.81
N GLY A 431 -2.54 -21.69 10.56
CA GLY A 431 -2.96 -21.85 11.95
C GLY A 431 -2.39 -20.80 12.91
N GLN A 432 -1.40 -20.02 12.48
CA GLN A 432 -0.78 -18.91 13.21
C GLN A 432 -1.39 -17.56 12.83
N GLY A 433 -2.35 -17.54 11.90
CA GLY A 433 -3.17 -16.37 11.64
C GLY A 433 -2.76 -15.49 10.46
N GLY A 434 -1.92 -16.01 9.56
CA GLY A 434 -1.53 -15.32 8.32
C GLY A 434 -0.94 -16.31 7.32
N ALA A 435 -0.73 -15.86 6.08
CA ALA A 435 -0.13 -16.64 5.01
C ALA A 435 0.95 -15.82 4.29
N VAL A 436 0.99 -15.83 2.95
CA VAL A 436 2.07 -15.21 2.14
C VAL A 436 2.14 -13.71 2.35
N HIS A 437 1.02 -13.00 2.23
CA HIS A 437 1.01 -11.54 2.31
C HIS A 437 1.38 -11.03 3.70
N CYS A 438 0.95 -11.69 4.78
CA CYS A 438 1.26 -11.26 6.15
C CYS A 438 2.76 -11.29 6.48
N VAL A 439 3.56 -12.11 5.81
CA VAL A 439 5.00 -12.26 6.07
C VAL A 439 5.88 -11.45 5.13
N THR A 440 5.29 -10.71 4.19
CA THR A 440 5.99 -9.96 3.16
C THR A 440 5.52 -8.52 3.09
N ILE A 441 6.43 -7.61 2.73
CA ILE A 441 6.08 -6.25 2.30
C ILE A 441 6.95 -5.83 1.13
N GLN A 442 6.39 -5.11 0.16
CA GLN A 442 7.10 -4.62 -1.01
C GLN A 442 7.81 -3.31 -0.70
N ILE A 443 8.94 -3.09 -1.37
CA ILE A 443 9.56 -1.78 -1.53
C ILE A 443 9.29 -1.34 -2.97
N PRO A 444 8.51 -0.27 -3.20
CA PRO A 444 8.23 0.23 -4.53
C PRO A 444 9.50 0.68 -5.27
N SER A 445 9.46 0.66 -6.60
CA SER A 445 10.54 1.15 -7.45
C SER A 445 10.71 2.67 -7.31
N ALA A 446 11.95 3.15 -7.21
CA ALA A 446 12.28 4.57 -7.25
C ALA A 446 12.66 5.07 -8.65
N CYS A 447 12.69 4.15 -9.63
CA CYS A 447 13.17 4.39 -10.99
C CYS A 447 12.40 5.51 -11.68
N GLY A 448 13.09 6.49 -12.26
CA GLY A 448 12.49 7.69 -12.84
C GLY A 448 12.68 8.95 -11.99
N ASN A 449 13.44 8.87 -10.89
CA ASN A 449 13.69 10.00 -10.00
C ASN A 449 14.93 10.85 -10.37
N GLY A 450 15.62 10.48 -11.45
CA GLY A 450 16.79 11.18 -11.97
C GLY A 450 18.10 10.93 -11.21
N ARG A 451 18.17 9.89 -10.36
CA ARG A 451 19.41 9.37 -9.76
C ARG A 451 19.41 7.84 -9.78
N VAL A 452 20.59 7.22 -9.86
CA VAL A 452 20.74 5.77 -9.72
C VAL A 452 20.80 5.39 -8.24
N ASP A 453 19.74 4.79 -7.72
CA ASP A 453 19.63 4.31 -6.33
C ASP A 453 20.09 2.83 -6.20
N GLU A 454 21.41 2.61 -6.10
CA GLU A 454 22.00 1.24 -6.00
C GLU A 454 21.44 0.42 -4.82
N ALA A 455 21.06 1.07 -3.70
CA ALA A 455 20.45 0.40 -2.54
C ALA A 455 19.04 -0.17 -2.83
N LEU A 456 18.42 0.30 -3.92
CA LEU A 456 17.14 -0.14 -4.47
C LEU A 456 17.32 -0.95 -5.76
N TRP A 457 18.52 -1.51 -5.97
CA TRP A 457 18.87 -2.36 -7.12
C TRP A 457 18.80 -1.68 -8.49
N GLU A 458 18.82 -0.35 -8.55
CA GLU A 458 18.93 0.36 -9.82
C GLU A 458 20.34 0.19 -10.41
N GLN A 459 20.39 -0.09 -11.72
CA GLN A 459 21.61 -0.26 -12.49
C GLN A 459 21.90 0.99 -13.35
N CYS A 460 20.87 1.71 -13.72
CA CYS A 460 20.87 2.88 -14.59
C CYS A 460 19.67 3.78 -14.28
N GLU A 461 19.57 4.97 -14.87
CA GLU A 461 18.44 5.89 -14.75
C GLU A 461 18.33 6.72 -16.03
N GLY A 462 17.30 6.46 -16.84
CA GLY A 462 17.15 7.11 -18.15
C GLY A 462 18.39 6.91 -19.04
N ASP A 463 19.06 8.01 -19.38
CA ASP A 463 20.32 7.99 -20.15
C ASP A 463 21.58 7.80 -19.28
N ASP A 464 21.46 7.88 -17.94
CA ASP A 464 22.57 7.60 -17.03
C ASP A 464 22.74 6.08 -16.86
N LEU A 465 23.63 5.49 -17.64
CA LEU A 465 23.91 4.05 -17.61
C LEU A 465 24.90 3.65 -16.51
N ASN A 466 25.14 4.50 -15.50
CA ASN A 466 26.10 4.28 -14.42
C ASN A 466 27.51 3.87 -14.93
N GLY A 467 27.92 4.44 -16.06
CA GLY A 467 29.19 4.15 -16.72
C GLY A 467 29.27 2.78 -17.43
N ALA A 468 28.18 2.02 -17.51
CA ALA A 468 28.12 0.77 -18.24
C ALA A 468 27.95 0.98 -19.75
N SER A 469 28.45 0.01 -20.51
CA SER A 469 28.21 -0.19 -21.94
C SER A 469 27.90 -1.66 -22.22
N CYS A 470 27.40 -1.98 -23.42
CA CYS A 470 27.20 -3.37 -23.84
C CYS A 470 28.47 -4.22 -23.64
N GLU A 471 29.64 -3.71 -24.04
CA GLU A 471 30.89 -4.44 -23.90
C GLU A 471 31.31 -4.64 -22.44
N SER A 472 31.00 -3.68 -21.56
CA SER A 472 31.27 -3.81 -20.12
C SER A 472 30.46 -4.92 -19.47
N LEU A 473 29.27 -5.21 -20.01
CA LEU A 473 28.38 -6.29 -19.60
C LEU A 473 28.72 -7.63 -20.27
N GLY A 474 29.71 -7.64 -21.18
CA GLY A 474 30.10 -8.82 -21.95
C GLY A 474 29.21 -9.08 -23.18
N GLU A 475 28.36 -8.11 -23.54
CA GLU A 475 27.54 -8.14 -24.75
C GLU A 475 28.33 -7.59 -25.96
N PRO A 476 27.92 -7.91 -27.21
CA PRO A 476 28.51 -7.30 -28.40
C PRO A 476 28.34 -5.76 -28.39
N PRO A 477 29.22 -5.01 -29.08
CA PRO A 477 29.06 -3.56 -29.23
C PRO A 477 27.66 -3.19 -29.74
N GLY A 478 27.12 -2.08 -29.26
CA GLY A 478 25.79 -1.59 -29.62
C GLY A 478 25.27 -0.59 -28.59
N LYS A 479 23.96 -0.30 -28.64
CA LYS A 479 23.32 0.68 -27.74
C LYS A 479 22.72 -0.01 -26.52
N LEU A 480 23.30 0.25 -25.35
CA LEU A 480 22.74 -0.15 -24.06
C LEU A 480 21.63 0.83 -23.66
N GLY A 481 20.49 0.31 -23.21
CA GLY A 481 19.36 1.11 -22.70
C GLY A 481 19.13 0.92 -21.21
N CYS A 482 18.12 1.62 -20.69
CA CYS A 482 17.62 1.50 -19.33
C CYS A 482 16.11 1.30 -19.33
N THR A 483 15.62 0.36 -18.53
CA THR A 483 14.18 0.09 -18.41
C THR A 483 13.47 1.17 -17.57
N GLU A 484 12.29 1.62 -18.02
CA GLU A 484 11.57 2.76 -17.40
C GLU A 484 10.95 2.46 -16.02
N ASP A 485 10.66 1.19 -15.72
CA ASP A 485 9.93 0.82 -14.49
C ASP A 485 10.83 0.35 -13.35
N LEU A 486 11.99 -0.24 -13.66
CA LEU A 486 12.86 -0.90 -12.69
C LEU A 486 14.33 -0.48 -12.81
N CYS A 487 14.67 0.39 -13.77
CA CYS A 487 16.02 0.94 -13.89
C CYS A 487 17.11 -0.13 -14.01
N GLN A 488 16.75 -1.21 -14.69
CA GLN A 488 17.65 -2.30 -15.08
C GLN A 488 18.18 -2.06 -16.48
N PHE A 489 19.39 -2.53 -16.75
CA PHE A 489 19.99 -2.49 -18.08
C PHE A 489 19.11 -3.21 -19.12
N ASP A 490 18.85 -2.53 -20.24
CA ASP A 490 18.21 -3.09 -21.42
C ASP A 490 19.27 -3.38 -22.48
N THR A 491 19.61 -4.66 -22.64
CA THR A 491 20.62 -5.12 -23.60
C THR A 491 20.05 -5.42 -24.99
N SER A 492 18.75 -5.16 -25.25
CA SER A 492 18.11 -5.47 -26.52
C SER A 492 18.72 -4.73 -27.72
N GLY A 493 19.36 -3.58 -27.50
CA GLY A 493 20.12 -2.83 -28.51
C GLY A 493 21.61 -3.21 -28.63
N CYS A 494 22.12 -4.11 -27.80
CA CYS A 494 23.49 -4.60 -27.91
C CYS A 494 23.62 -5.57 -29.10
N GLY A 495 24.62 -5.36 -29.96
CA GLY A 495 24.83 -6.15 -31.17
C GLY A 495 23.95 -5.77 -32.36
N ALA A 496 23.17 -4.68 -32.27
CA ALA A 496 22.64 -4.02 -33.44
C ALA A 496 23.80 -3.33 -34.17
N GLU A 497 23.95 -3.58 -35.48
CA GLU A 497 24.85 -2.78 -36.31
C GLU A 497 24.25 -1.37 -36.39
N ASP A 498 25.07 -0.35 -36.17
CA ASP A 498 24.69 1.04 -36.41
C ASP A 498 24.37 1.14 -37.91
N ASP A 499 23.09 1.04 -38.30
CA ASP A 499 22.59 1.44 -39.62
C ASP A 499 22.62 2.99 -39.74
N ASP A 500 23.71 3.61 -39.27
CA ASP A 500 24.11 4.94 -39.71
C ASP A 500 24.81 4.74 -41.06
N ASP A 501 24.01 4.43 -42.08
CA ASP A 501 24.39 4.73 -43.46
C ASP A 501 24.56 6.25 -43.51
N ASP A 502 25.82 6.68 -43.38
CA ASP A 502 26.33 7.95 -43.85
C ASP A 502 25.96 8.09 -45.34
N ASP A 503 24.75 8.54 -45.63
CA ASP A 503 24.39 9.22 -46.88
C ASP A 503 24.99 10.64 -46.85
N ASP A 504 26.32 10.73 -46.66
CA ASP A 504 27.10 11.96 -46.84
C ASP A 504 27.78 11.90 -48.23
N ASP A 505 27.27 12.75 -49.12
CA ASP A 505 28.03 13.51 -50.12
C ASP A 505 28.84 12.73 -51.19
N ASP A 506 28.14 12.16 -52.17
CA ASP A 506 28.62 12.07 -53.55
C ASP A 506 27.69 12.94 -54.45
N ASP A 507 27.67 14.26 -54.22
CA ASP A 507 27.26 15.22 -55.24
C ASP A 507 28.55 15.81 -55.83
N ASP A 508 28.81 15.37 -57.07
CA ASP A 508 29.99 15.63 -57.88
C ASP A 508 30.42 17.12 -57.94
N ASP A 509 31.68 17.36 -57.63
CA ASP A 509 32.44 18.55 -58.03
C ASP A 509 32.54 18.61 -59.56
N ASP A 510 31.60 19.30 -60.23
CA ASP A 510 31.75 19.78 -61.60
C ASP A 510 32.60 21.08 -61.60
N ASP A 511 33.91 20.93 -61.38
CA ASP A 511 34.93 21.91 -61.75
C ASP A 511 35.37 21.66 -63.21
N ASP A 512 34.62 22.21 -64.17
CA ASP A 512 35.12 22.43 -65.54
C ASP A 512 35.60 23.89 -65.65
N ASP A 513 36.88 24.08 -65.32
CA ASP A 513 37.73 25.16 -65.81
C ASP A 513 37.91 24.98 -67.33
N ASP A 514 37.36 25.89 -68.15
CA ASP A 514 37.85 26.10 -69.52
C ASP A 514 37.75 27.60 -69.90
N ASP A 515 38.95 28.18 -69.93
CA ASP A 515 39.48 29.17 -70.87
C ASP A 515 38.93 30.61 -70.92
N ASP A 516 39.78 31.48 -70.36
CA ASP A 516 40.03 32.86 -70.78
C ASP A 516 40.20 32.97 -72.30
N ASP A 517 39.46 33.88 -72.93
CA ASP A 517 39.91 34.62 -74.11
C ASP A 517 39.41 36.07 -74.00
N ASP A 518 40.36 36.96 -73.68
CA ASP A 518 40.31 38.40 -73.90
C ASP A 518 40.21 38.72 -75.41
N ASP A 519 39.70 39.91 -75.71
CA ASP A 519 39.73 40.70 -76.96
C ASP A 519 38.29 41.10 -77.36
N ASP A 520 37.95 42.30 -77.77
CA ASP A 520 38.52 43.64 -77.74
C ASP A 520 37.36 44.55 -78.23
N ASP A 521 37.53 45.85 -78.08
CA ASP A 521 36.94 46.91 -78.93
C ASP A 521 35.46 47.33 -78.76
N ASP A 522 35.33 48.48 -78.09
CA ASP A 522 34.89 49.77 -78.66
C ASP A 522 33.43 49.99 -79.14
N ASP A 523 32.88 51.02 -78.50
CA ASP A 523 32.22 52.19 -79.08
C ASP A 523 30.82 52.10 -79.73
N ASP A 524 29.97 52.92 -79.13
CA ASP A 524 29.12 53.93 -79.75
C ASP A 524 27.73 53.60 -80.30
N ASP A 525 26.89 54.63 -80.07
CA ASP A 525 25.69 55.08 -80.77
C ASP A 525 24.31 54.53 -80.35
N ASP A 526 23.63 55.35 -79.54
CA ASP A 526 22.43 56.10 -79.92
C ASP A 526 21.63 55.54 -81.13
N ASP A 527 20.36 55.19 -80.94
CA ASP A 527 19.24 55.95 -81.51
C ASP A 527 17.86 55.30 -81.25
N ASP A 528 16.89 56.20 -81.16
CA ASP A 528 15.45 56.06 -81.02
C ASP A 528 14.73 55.33 -82.18
N ASP A 529 13.43 55.07 -81.94
CA ASP A 529 12.30 54.94 -82.89
C ASP A 529 12.17 53.68 -83.78
N ASP A 530 11.18 52.82 -83.48
CA ASP A 530 9.84 52.79 -84.11
C ASP A 530 8.91 51.70 -83.50
#